data_AF-A0A1X2GHH2-F1
#
_entry.id   AF-A0A1X2GHH2-F1
#
_cell.length_a   1.000
_cell.length_b   1.000
_cell.length_c   1.000
_cell.angle_alpha   90.00
_cell.angle_beta   90.00
_cell.angle_gamma   90.00
#
_symmetry.space_group_name_H-M   'P 1'
#
loop_
_entity.id
_entity.type
_entity.pdbx_description
1 polymer ?
#
loop_
_entity_poly.entity_id
_entity_poly.type
_entity_poly.pdbx_seq_one_letter_code
_entity_poly.pdbx_strand_id
1 'polypeptide(L)'
;MGAISQKRTRVEGAIHKRIPQRPPATITDIYFSHKSRPSVLVKRIKQLMIGERHPQLTLHGLGAVILPTINTAQAAKSAMNNQVDLKFTTSTERMIDDIEPEDMVSEQ
;
A
#
# COMPACT_ATOMS: atom_id res chain seq x y z
N MET A 1 -7.46 -18.29 -29.35
CA MET A 1 -8.41 -17.22 -28.98
C MET A 1 -7.72 -16.27 -28.02
N GLY A 2 -7.19 -15.14 -28.51
CA GLY A 2 -6.53 -14.15 -27.67
C GLY A 2 -7.58 -13.30 -26.96
N ALA A 3 -7.50 -13.18 -25.64
CA ALA A 3 -8.34 -12.28 -24.88
C ALA A 3 -8.03 -10.84 -25.32
N ILE A 4 -9.02 -10.18 -25.93
CA ILE A 4 -8.96 -8.76 -26.24
C ILE A 4 -8.85 -8.05 -24.88
N SER A 5 -7.68 -7.45 -24.60
CA SER A 5 -7.51 -6.54 -23.47
C SER A 5 -8.36 -5.31 -23.76
N GLN A 6 -9.63 -5.35 -23.34
CA GLN A 6 -10.52 -4.20 -23.34
C GLN A 6 -9.86 -3.16 -22.44
N LYS A 7 -9.20 -2.16 -23.06
CA LYS A 7 -8.77 -0.97 -22.32
C LYS A 7 -10.03 -0.39 -21.70
N ARG A 8 -10.00 -0.17 -20.38
CA ARG A 8 -11.10 0.48 -19.66
C ARG A 8 -11.44 1.76 -20.40
N THR A 9 -12.71 1.93 -20.74
CA THR A 9 -13.23 3.16 -21.35
C THR A 9 -12.79 4.33 -20.47
N ARG A 10 -12.22 5.37 -21.09
CA ARG A 10 -11.87 6.59 -20.37
C ARG A 10 -13.16 7.15 -19.79
N VAL A 11 -13.19 7.32 -18.48
CA VAL A 11 -14.29 7.98 -17.78
C VAL A 11 -14.18 9.47 -18.09
N GLU A 12 -15.26 10.06 -18.61
CA GLU A 12 -15.40 11.50 -18.84
C GLU A 12 -15.74 12.21 -17.52
N GLY A 13 -15.30 13.46 -17.35
CA GLY A 13 -15.42 14.19 -16.07
C GLY A 13 -14.17 14.19 -15.19
N ALA A 14 -14.25 14.96 -14.10
CA ALA A 14 -13.18 15.05 -13.11
C ALA A 14 -13.21 13.82 -12.18
N ILE A 15 -12.10 13.09 -12.10
CA ILE A 15 -11.98 11.89 -11.26
C ILE A 15 -11.27 12.23 -9.96
N HIS A 16 -11.97 12.08 -8.84
CA HIS A 16 -11.43 12.23 -7.49
C HIS A 16 -11.24 10.86 -6.85
N LYS A 17 -9.98 10.43 -6.71
CA LYS A 17 -9.66 9.13 -6.08
C LYS A 17 -9.80 9.21 -4.57
N ARG A 18 -10.59 8.32 -3.96
CA ARG A 18 -10.69 8.28 -2.49
C ARG A 18 -9.50 7.52 -1.91
N ILE A 19 -9.19 7.86 -0.65
CA ILE A 19 -8.29 7.04 0.15
C ILE A 19 -8.99 5.69 0.41
N PRO A 20 -8.30 4.56 0.20
CA PRO A 20 -8.84 3.25 0.52
C PRO A 20 -9.37 3.20 1.96
N GLN A 21 -10.62 2.79 2.12
CA GLN A 21 -11.20 2.55 3.44
C GLN A 21 -10.52 1.32 4.04
N ARG A 22 -10.03 1.46 5.27
CA ARG A 22 -9.30 0.39 5.97
C ARG A 22 -9.66 0.40 7.45
N PRO A 23 -9.55 -0.74 8.14
CA PRO A 23 -9.67 -0.80 9.59
C PRO A 23 -8.67 0.15 10.28
N PRO A 24 -8.93 0.52 11.55
CA PRO A 24 -7.97 1.27 12.35
C PRO A 24 -6.61 0.59 12.35
N ALA A 25 -5.56 1.34 12.00
CA ALA A 25 -4.20 0.81 11.97
C ALA A 25 -3.74 0.51 13.40
N THR A 26 -3.26 -0.71 13.62
CA THR A 26 -2.56 -1.02 14.87
C THR A 26 -1.11 -0.51 14.80
N ILE A 27 -0.42 -0.47 15.94
CA ILE A 27 1.00 -0.06 15.99
C ILE A 27 1.90 -0.98 15.15
N THR A 28 1.48 -2.23 14.93
CA THR A 28 2.22 -3.25 14.18
C THR A 28 1.91 -3.23 12.68
N ASP A 29 0.97 -2.40 12.23
CA ASP A 29 0.63 -2.22 10.83
C ASP A 29 1.40 -1.06 10.20
N ILE A 30 2.17 -1.36 9.15
CA ILE A 30 2.92 -0.35 8.39
C ILE A 30 2.37 -0.30 6.97
N TYR A 31 1.76 0.82 6.62
CA TYR A 31 1.21 1.05 5.30
C TYR A 31 2.18 1.80 4.41
N PHE A 32 2.46 1.23 3.24
CA PHE A 32 3.31 1.84 2.23
C PHE A 32 2.54 2.82 1.36
N SER A 33 3.21 3.91 1.02
CA SER A 33 2.75 4.90 0.06
C SER A 33 3.90 5.25 -0.88
N HIS A 34 3.60 5.95 -1.96
CA HIS A 34 4.64 6.46 -2.86
C HIS A 34 5.61 7.45 -2.19
N LYS A 35 5.22 8.03 -1.04
CA LYS A 35 6.06 8.95 -0.26
C LYS A 35 6.92 8.22 0.78
N SER A 36 6.74 6.91 0.94
CA SER A 36 7.48 6.11 1.91
C SER A 36 8.97 6.07 1.57
N ARG A 37 9.82 6.25 2.59
CA ARG A 37 11.28 6.18 2.46
C ARG A 37 11.76 4.82 2.97
N PRO A 38 12.25 3.89 2.11
CA PRO A 38 12.61 2.54 2.52
C PRO A 38 13.60 2.48 3.68
N SER A 39 14.63 3.32 3.67
CA SER A 39 15.66 3.37 4.72
C SER A 39 15.10 3.75 6.10
N VAL A 40 14.12 4.66 6.13
CA VAL A 40 13.43 5.06 7.38
C VAL A 40 12.54 3.93 7.88
N LEU A 41 11.83 3.25 6.95
CA LEU A 41 10.97 2.14 7.30
C LEU A 41 11.74 0.93 7.81
N VAL A 42 12.90 0.59 7.24
CA VAL A 42 13.77 -0.47 7.78
C VAL A 42 14.17 -0.17 9.23
N LYS A 43 14.56 1.06 9.54
CA LYS A 43 14.89 1.47 10.92
C LYS A 43 13.67 1.35 11.84
N ARG A 44 12.49 1.78 11.39
CA ARG A 44 11.24 1.69 12.16
C ARG A 44 10.84 0.24 12.43
N ILE A 45 10.92 -0.64 11.41
CA ILE A 45 10.64 -2.08 11.54
C ILE A 45 11.58 -2.69 12.58
N LYS A 46 12.89 -2.40 12.50
CA LYS A 46 13.87 -2.89 13.46
C LYS A 46 13.58 -2.40 14.88
N GLN A 47 13.21 -1.13 15.05
CA GLN A 47 12.85 -0.58 16.35
C GLN A 47 11.62 -1.27 16.94
N LEU A 48 10.59 -1.49 16.12
CA LEU A 48 9.36 -2.16 16.55
C LEU A 48 9.58 -3.63 16.93
N MET A 49 10.36 -4.38 16.13
CA MET A 49 10.62 -5.81 16.40
C MET A 49 11.58 -6.01 17.57
N ILE A 50 12.70 -5.28 17.60
CA ILE A 50 13.79 -5.53 18.56
C ILE A 50 13.67 -4.63 19.79
N GLY A 51 13.44 -3.33 19.58
CA GLY A 51 13.38 -2.35 20.66
C GLY A 51 12.08 -2.47 21.46
N GLU A 52 10.95 -2.47 20.77
CA GLU A 52 9.61 -2.55 21.37
C GLU A 52 9.12 -4.01 21.55
N ARG A 53 9.86 -4.99 21.04
CA ARG A 53 9.60 -6.44 21.18
C ARG A 53 8.25 -6.91 20.64
N HIS A 54 7.75 -6.27 19.59
CA HIS A 54 6.57 -6.79 18.88
C HIS A 54 6.95 -8.07 18.13
N PRO A 55 6.26 -9.21 18.37
CA PRO A 55 6.63 -10.50 17.78
C PRO A 55 6.30 -10.58 16.28
N GLN A 56 5.37 -9.76 15.82
CA GLN A 56 4.91 -9.75 14.44
C GLN A 56 4.58 -8.31 14.01
N LEU A 57 4.93 -7.99 12.77
CA LEU A 57 4.53 -6.77 12.08
C LEU A 57 3.93 -7.13 10.72
N THR A 58 3.00 -6.29 10.24
CA THR A 58 2.38 -6.45 8.93
C THR A 58 2.70 -5.26 8.05
N LEU A 59 3.27 -5.52 6.87
CA LEU A 59 3.57 -4.50 5.88
C LEU A 59 2.51 -4.55 4.77
N HIS A 60 1.77 -3.45 4.61
CA HIS A 60 0.67 -3.35 3.65
C HIS A 60 1.11 -2.51 2.46
N GLY A 61 1.01 -3.07 1.25
CA GLY A 61 1.29 -2.37 0.00
C GLY A 61 0.19 -2.63 -1.02
N LEU A 62 -0.27 -1.58 -1.71
CA LEU A 62 -1.34 -1.64 -2.71
C LEU A 62 -0.83 -1.21 -4.08
N GLY A 63 -1.14 -1.99 -5.12
CA GLY A 63 -0.80 -1.65 -6.51
C GLY A 63 0.70 -1.39 -6.72
N ALA A 64 1.04 -0.19 -7.21
CA ALA A 64 2.41 0.16 -7.58
C ALA A 64 3.42 0.12 -6.42
N VAL A 65 2.98 0.15 -5.16
CA VAL A 65 3.88 0.08 -4.00
C VAL A 65 4.13 -1.34 -3.47
N ILE A 66 3.54 -2.37 -4.07
CA ILE A 66 3.75 -3.77 -3.66
C ILE A 66 5.23 -4.16 -3.75
N LEU A 67 5.89 -3.92 -4.89
CA LEU A 67 7.30 -4.27 -5.07
C LEU A 67 8.23 -3.50 -4.11
N PRO A 68 8.11 -2.16 -3.95
CA PRO A 68 8.81 -1.43 -2.90
C PRO A 68 8.61 -1.99 -1.48
N THR A 69 7.40 -2.45 -1.17
CA THR A 69 7.08 -3.05 0.13
C THR A 69 7.86 -4.34 0.34
N ILE A 70 7.85 -5.25 -0.66
CA ILE A 70 8.59 -6.51 -0.63
C ILE A 70 10.11 -6.27 -0.48
N ASN A 71 10.67 -5.36 -1.27
CA ASN A 71 12.09 -5.02 -1.21
C ASN A 71 12.48 -4.48 0.17
N THR A 72 11.61 -3.66 0.77
CA THR A 72 11.84 -3.13 2.12
C THR A 72 11.77 -4.22 3.19
N ALA A 73 10.85 -5.18 3.05
CA ALA A 73 10.75 -6.34 3.93
C ALA A 73 12.03 -7.19 3.89
N GLN A 74 12.55 -7.46 2.69
CA GLN A 74 13.82 -8.18 2.51
C GLN A 74 14.99 -7.41 3.11
N ALA A 75 15.08 -6.10 2.86
CA ALA A 75 16.12 -5.26 3.45
C ALA A 75 16.05 -5.25 4.98
N ALA A 76 14.85 -5.22 5.56
CA ALA A 76 14.66 -5.32 7.01
C ALA A 76 15.11 -6.69 7.56
N LYS A 77 14.79 -7.79 6.87
CA LYS A 77 15.27 -9.13 7.23
C LYS A 77 16.80 -9.19 7.24
N SER A 78 17.46 -8.68 6.19
CA SER A 78 18.92 -8.60 6.14
C SER A 78 19.50 -7.72 7.24
N ALA A 79 18.89 -6.57 7.54
CA ALA A 79 19.32 -5.66 8.62
C ALA A 79 19.16 -6.22 10.05
N MET A 80 18.41 -7.32 10.18
CA MET A 80 18.21 -8.10 11.40
C MET A 80 18.90 -9.47 11.32
N ASN A 81 19.95 -9.61 10.50
CA ASN A 81 20.74 -10.82 10.36
C ASN A 81 19.90 -12.08 10.05
N ASN A 82 18.85 -11.94 9.25
CA ASN A 82 17.93 -13.02 8.87
C ASN A 82 17.18 -13.69 10.04
N GLN A 83 17.07 -13.03 11.20
CA GLN A 83 16.37 -13.56 12.39
C GLN A 83 14.84 -13.45 12.33
N VAL A 84 14.30 -13.05 11.18
CA VAL A 84 12.85 -12.88 10.98
C VAL A 84 12.39 -13.67 9.77
N ASP A 85 11.19 -14.21 9.88
CA ASP A 85 10.51 -14.90 8.79
C ASP A 85 9.58 -13.95 8.05
N LEU A 86 9.52 -14.11 6.73
CA LEU A 86 8.65 -13.34 5.87
C LEU A 86 7.53 -14.26 5.37
N LYS A 87 6.28 -13.90 5.67
CA LYS A 87 5.09 -14.58 5.18
C LYS A 87 4.31 -13.65 4.27
N PHE A 88 3.96 -14.13 3.08
CA PHE A 88 3.22 -13.37 2.09
C PHE A 88 1.73 -13.72 2.15
N THR A 89 0.89 -12.70 2.10
CA THR A 89 -0.57 -12.84 1.96
C THR A 89 -1.04 -11.88 0.88
N THR A 90 -2.07 -12.28 0.15
CA THR A 90 -2.70 -11.43 -0.87
C THR A 90 -4.17 -11.24 -0.50
N SER A 91 -4.67 -10.03 -0.68
CA SER A 91 -6.08 -9.69 -0.49
C SER A 91 -6.58 -8.92 -1.71
N THR A 92 -7.90 -8.90 -1.89
CA THR A 92 -8.57 -8.05 -2.86
C THR A 92 -9.25 -6.92 -2.12
N GLU A 93 -8.78 -5.69 -2.33
CA GLU A 93 -9.36 -4.49 -1.72
C GLU A 93 -10.29 -3.78 -2.71
N ARG A 94 -11.47 -3.35 -2.24
CA ARG A 94 -12.38 -2.53 -3.03
C ARG A 94 -12.01 -1.06 -2.90
N MET A 95 -11.81 -0.39 -4.04
CA MET A 95 -11.58 1.05 -4.12
C MET A 95 -12.80 1.73 -4.72
N ILE A 96 -13.14 2.90 -4.18
CA ILE A 96 -14.26 3.73 -4.63
C ILE A 96 -13.64 5.05 -5.07
N ASP A 97 -13.89 5.46 -6.30
CA ASP A 97 -13.50 6.75 -6.84
C ASP A 97 -14.77 7.56 -7.12
N ASP A 98 -14.68 8.88 -6.95
CA ASP A 98 -15.75 9.80 -7.33
C ASP A 98 -15.50 10.31 -8.75
N ILE A 99 -16.60 10.47 -9.50
CA ILE A 99 -16.59 10.98 -10.87
C ILE A 99 -17.58 12.13 -10.89
N GLU A 100 -17.08 13.34 -11.10
CA GLU A 100 -17.87 14.55 -11.23
C GLU A 100 -18.10 14.87 -12.73
N PRO A 101 -19.36 14.86 -13.20
CA PRO A 101 -19.71 15.26 -14.56
C PRO A 101 -19.37 16.74 -14.86
N GLU A 102 -18.93 17.03 -16.08
CA GLU A 102 -18.52 18.40 -16.48
C GLU A 102 -19.70 19.38 -16.57
N ASP A 103 -20.94 18.89 -16.72
CA ASP A 103 -22.18 19.67 -16.79
C ASP A 103 -22.68 20.18 -15.43
N MET A 104 -22.07 19.73 -14.33
CA MET A 104 -22.35 20.21 -12.97
C MET A 104 -21.46 21.41 -12.56
N VAL A 105 -20.58 21.89 -13.45
CA VAL A 105 -19.81 23.13 -13.25
C VAL A 105 -20.63 24.33 -13.73
N SER A 106 -21.83 24.51 -13.18
CA SER A 106 -22.66 25.69 -13.39
C SER A 106 -22.77 26.51 -12.11
N GLU A 107 -22.14 27.70 -12.15
CA GLU A 107 -22.31 28.87 -11.28
C GLU A 107 -21.94 28.72 -9.79
N GLN A 108 -20.69 29.09 -9.46
CA GLN A 108 -20.35 29.83 -8.23
C GLN A 108 -19.41 30.99 -8.56
#